data_AF-A0A7W0LPY3-F1
#
_entry.id   AF-A0A7W0LPY3-F1
#
_cell.length_a   1.000
_cell.length_b   1.000
_cell.length_c   1.000
_cell.angle_alpha   90.00
_cell.angle_beta   90.00
_cell.angle_gamma   90.00
#
_symmetry.space_group_name_H-M   'P 1'
#
loop_
_entity.id
_entity.type
_entity.pdbx_description
1 polymer ?
#
loop_
_entity_poly.entity_id
_entity_poly.type
_entity_poly.pdbx_seq_one_letter_code
_entity_poly.pdbx_strand_id
1 'polypeptide(L)' 'MPVWAVVVAAGSGTRYGGAKQYERLGRGRVLDAAVAAAAAVVDGIVVVVAPERAA' A
#
# COMPACT_ATOMS: atom_id res chain seq x y z
N MET A 1 19.44 -1.26 14.52
CA MET A 1 18.19 -0.57 14.92
C MET A 1 17.11 -1.03 13.95
N PRO A 2 15.88 -1.34 14.40
CA PRO A 2 14.84 -1.83 13.49
C PRO A 2 14.38 -0.71 12.55
N VAL A 3 14.25 -1.03 11.27
CA VAL A 3 13.73 -0.14 10.23
C VAL A 3 12.28 -0.52 9.95
N TRP A 4 11.39 0.47 9.88
CA TRP A 4 9.97 0.28 9.61
C TRP A 4 9.53 1.09 8.40
N ALA A 5 8.64 0.53 7.59
CA ALA A 5 8.00 1.23 6.49
C ALA A 5 6.52 1.52 6.81
N VAL A 6 6.07 2.72 6.47
CA VAL A 6 4.65 3.10 6.46
C VAL A 6 4.20 3.21 5.00
N VAL A 7 3.33 2.29 4.58
CA VAL A 7 2.75 2.30 3.22
C VAL A 7 1.39 2.99 3.28
N VAL A 8 1.32 4.23 2.80
CA VAL A 8 0.11 5.05 2.85
C VAL A 8 -0.79 4.78 1.65
N ALA A 9 -1.93 4.11 1.89
CA ALA A 9 -2.83 3.58 0.87
C ALA A 9 -4.32 3.86 1.16
N ALA A 10 -4.62 4.89 1.97
CA ALA A 10 -5.99 5.27 2.35
C ALA A 10 -6.63 6.34 1.45
N GLY A 11 -5.86 6.91 0.51
CA GLY A 11 -6.38 7.97 -0.36
C GLY A 11 -7.52 7.48 -1.26
N SER A 12 -8.56 8.30 -1.39
CA SER A 12 -9.68 8.06 -2.32
C SER A 12 -9.27 8.15 -3.79
N GLY A 13 -8.14 8.80 -4.08
CA GLY A 13 -7.56 8.88 -5.41
C GLY A 13 -8.36 9.71 -6.40
N THR A 14 -9.06 10.76 -5.95
CA THR A 14 -9.85 11.69 -6.79
C THR A 14 -9.12 12.21 -8.02
N ARG A 15 -7.83 12.57 -7.88
CA ARG A 15 -6.98 12.98 -9.01
C ARG A 15 -6.77 11.87 -10.05
N TYR A 16 -6.73 10.61 -9.61
CA TYR A 16 -6.57 9.46 -10.48
C TYR A 16 -7.90 8.96 -11.07
N GLY A 17 -9.02 9.18 -10.37
CA GLY A 17 -10.35 8.70 -10.74
C GLY A 17 -10.85 7.52 -9.90
N GLY A 18 -10.14 7.16 -8.83
CA GLY A 18 -10.50 6.05 -7.94
C GLY A 18 -9.33 5.59 -7.06
N ALA A 19 -9.59 4.60 -6.21
CA ALA A 19 -8.63 4.07 -5.23
C ALA A 19 -7.48 3.28 -5.89
N LYS A 20 -6.52 4.01 -6.47
CA LYS A 20 -5.43 3.48 -7.32
C LYS A 20 -4.58 2.38 -6.68
N GLN A 21 -4.48 2.35 -5.35
CA GLN A 21 -3.71 1.35 -4.61
C GLN A 21 -4.26 -0.07 -4.84
N TYR A 22 -5.54 -0.20 -5.18
CA TYR A 22 -6.18 -1.49 -5.44
C TYR A 22 -6.26 -1.83 -6.93
N GLU A 23 -5.89 -0.90 -7.81
CA GLU A 23 -5.83 -1.15 -9.24
C GLU A 23 -4.67 -2.09 -9.61
N ARG A 24 -4.85 -2.80 -10.72
CA ARG A 24 -3.85 -3.76 -11.21
C ARG A 24 -2.63 -3.06 -11.81
N LEU A 25 -1.45 -3.53 -11.42
CA LEU A 25 -0.17 -3.23 -12.04
C LEU A 25 0.51 -4.56 -12.38
N GLY A 26 0.36 -5.00 -13.63
CA GLY A 26 0.80 -6.32 -14.08
C GLY A 26 0.03 -7.45 -13.40
N ARG A 27 0.73 -8.27 -12.60
CA ARG A 27 0.17 -9.47 -11.97
C ARG A 27 -0.48 -9.22 -10.60
N GLY A 28 -0.20 -8.09 -9.95
CA GLY A 28 -0.74 -7.75 -8.63
C GLY A 28 -1.39 -6.36 -8.61
N ARG A 29 -1.81 -5.92 -7.43
CA ARG A 29 -2.27 -4.54 -7.22
C ARG A 29 -1.07 -3.62 -6.98
N VAL A 30 -1.25 -2.32 -7.19
CA VAL A 30 -0.25 -1.30 -6.84
C VAL A 30 0.19 -1.44 -5.37
N LEU A 31 -0.75 -1.68 -4.45
CA LEU A 31 -0.47 -1.89 -3.04
C LEU A 31 0.41 -3.11 -2.79
N ASP A 32 0.14 -4.23 -3.48
CA ASP A 32 0.89 -5.47 -3.30
C ASP A 32 2.35 -5.27 -3.73
N ALA A 33 2.59 -4.55 -4.84
CA ALA A 33 3.92 -4.22 -5.30
C ALA A 33 4.69 -3.33 -4.31
N ALA A 34 4.02 -2.33 -3.71
CA ALA A 34 4.63 -1.45 -2.72
C ALA A 34 5.00 -2.19 -1.43
N VAL A 35 4.11 -3.06 -0.94
CA VAL A 35 4.37 -3.88 0.26
C VAL A 35 5.50 -4.87 0.00
N ALA A 36 5.52 -5.54 -1.15
CA ALA A 36 6.59 -6.48 -1.51
C ALA A 36 7.95 -5.79 -1.60
N ALA A 37 8.01 -4.59 -2.18
CA ALA A 37 9.24 -3.80 -2.25
C ALA A 37 9.75 -3.38 -0.85
N ALA A 38 8.85 -2.93 0.03
CA ALA A 38 9.21 -2.58 1.40
C ALA A 38 9.69 -3.81 2.19
N ALA A 39 8.99 -4.94 2.08
CA ALA A 39 9.28 -6.16 2.81
C ALA A 39 10.68 -6.74 2.50
N ALA A 40 11.26 -6.40 1.35
CA ALA A 40 12.60 -6.82 0.98
C ALA A 40 13.71 -6.11 1.80
N VAL A 41 13.41 -5.01 2.51
CA VAL A 41 14.44 -4.13 3.09
C VAL A 41 14.14 -3.61 4.51
N VAL A 42 12.99 -3.93 5.11
CA VAL A 42 12.61 -3.43 6.46
C VAL A 42 12.21 -4.58 7.40
N ASP A 43 12.29 -4.34 8.71
CA ASP A 43 11.92 -5.31 9.75
C ASP A 43 10.41 -5.36 10.01
N GLY A 44 9.68 -4.29 9.68
CA GLY A 44 8.23 -4.20 9.90
C GLY A 44 7.53 -3.22 8.97
N ILE A 45 6.26 -3.50 8.69
CA ILE A 45 5.42 -2.70 7.79
C ILE A 45 4.09 -2.38 8.46
N VAL A 46 3.71 -1.10 8.39
CA VAL A 46 2.35 -0.65 8.68
C VAL A 46 1.70 -0.21 7.37
N VAL A 47 0.60 -0.85 7.00
CA VAL A 47 -0.20 -0.46 5.84
C VAL A 47 -1.37 0.38 6.32
N VAL A 48 -1.43 1.63 5.85
CA VAL A 48 -2.53 2.55 6.19
C VAL A 48 -3.57 2.47 5.09
N VAL A 49 -4.76 1.98 5.43
CA VAL A 49 -5.89 1.84 4.50
C VAL A 49 -7.06 2.71 4.96
N ALA A 50 -8.02 2.93 4.06
CA ALA A 50 -9.27 3.58 4.43
C ALA A 50 -10.06 2.67 5.40
N PRO A 51 -10.86 3.22 6.33
CA PRO A 51 -11.54 2.44 7.38
C PRO A 51 -12.35 1.26 6.83
N GLU A 52 -13.01 1.43 5.69
CA GLU A 52 -13.80 0.41 5.00
C GLU A 52 -12.97 -0.77 4.43
N ARG A 53 -11.64 -0.67 4.50
CA ARG A 53 -10.68 -1.71 4.06
C ARG A 53 -9.82 -2.26 5.21
N ALA A 54 -10.02 -1.79 6.44
CA ALA A 54 -9.23 -2.21 7.60
C ALA A 54 -9.76 -3.50 8.27
N ALA A 55 -10.90 -4.02 7.82
CA ALA A 55 -11.56 -5.21 8.36
C ALA A 55 -11.11 -6.51 7.68
#